data_AF-A0AAV6AEP3-F1
#
_entry.id   AF-A0AAV6AEP3-F1
#
_cell.length_a   1.000
_cell.length_b   1.000
_cell.length_c   1.000
_cell.angle_alpha   90.00
_cell.angle_beta   90.00
_cell.angle_gamma   90.00
#
_symmetry.space_group_name_H-M   'P 1'
#
loop_
_entity.id
_entity.type
_entity.pdbx_description
1 polymer ?
#
loop_
_entity_poly.entity_id
_entity_poly.type
_entity_poly.pdbx_seq_one_letter_code
_entity_poly.pdbx_strand_id
1 'polypeptide(L)'
;MMIKTLLASAAVTAMLAAPALAQQTHLRMQTHYGPETLSGKNAAQFVDDVQVMSNGEITIELFFSSSVVASVETFDAAANGILDCDMTGGAYQTGKNPAFQFVGDIMGGYDTPYQQLGWLLEGGGMEVAQKLYNKYDMELVGWWVVGQEAMSSKKPLTGVADLNEWKFRSPPGMETKIFEKLGAKPVVMDFTEVFTAL
;
A
#
# COMPACT_ATOMS: atom_id res chain seq x y z
N MET A 1 31.73 -31.34 -58.46
CA MET A 1 32.28 -31.40 -57.09
C MET A 1 31.87 -30.16 -56.27
N MET A 2 30.61 -29.70 -56.33
CA MET A 2 30.23 -28.41 -55.68
C MET A 2 28.79 -28.35 -55.11
N ILE A 3 28.16 -29.50 -54.85
CA ILE A 3 26.79 -29.55 -54.29
C ILE A 3 26.74 -30.15 -52.87
N LYS A 4 27.84 -30.74 -52.39
CA LYS A 4 27.86 -31.40 -51.06
C LYS A 4 28.21 -30.48 -49.88
N THR A 5 28.59 -29.23 -50.13
CA THR A 5 29.08 -28.30 -49.08
C THR A 5 28.01 -27.32 -48.56
N LEU A 6 26.83 -27.27 -49.18
CA LEU A 6 25.77 -26.30 -48.84
C LEU A 6 24.74 -26.81 -47.82
N LEU A 7 24.74 -28.10 -47.49
CA LEU A 7 23.77 -28.70 -46.57
C LEU A 7 24.23 -28.76 -45.11
N ALA A 8 25.50 -28.45 -44.82
CA ALA A 8 26.03 -28.49 -43.45
C ALA A 8 25.80 -27.19 -42.66
N SER A 9 25.42 -26.09 -43.32
CA SER A 9 25.28 -24.77 -42.69
C SER A 9 23.86 -24.43 -42.22
N ALA A 10 22.85 -25.24 -42.56
CA ALA A 10 21.45 -25.00 -42.19
C ALA A 10 21.04 -25.67 -40.87
N ALA A 11 21.88 -26.54 -40.30
CA ALA A 11 21.52 -27.32 -39.10
C ALA A 11 21.92 -26.65 -37.77
N VAL A 12 22.67 -25.55 -37.78
CA VAL A 12 23.18 -24.91 -36.55
C VAL A 12 22.28 -23.77 -36.06
N THR A 13 21.37 -23.26 -36.90
CA THR A 13 20.50 -22.11 -36.54
C THR A 13 19.23 -22.49 -35.75
N ALA A 14 18.95 -23.77 -35.53
CA ALA A 14 17.74 -24.22 -34.84
C ALA A 14 17.88 -24.39 -33.31
N MET A 15 19.07 -24.19 -32.72
CA MET A 15 19.33 -24.42 -31.29
C MET A 15 19.29 -23.17 -30.39
N LEU A 16 18.86 -22.00 -30.89
CA LEU A 16 18.80 -20.77 -30.07
C LEU A 16 17.40 -20.33 -29.64
N ALA A 17 16.36 -21.10 -29.95
CA ALA A 17 15.03 -20.91 -29.36
C ALA A 17 14.84 -21.83 -28.16
N ALA A 18 15.72 -21.72 -27.15
CA ALA A 18 15.29 -22.11 -25.82
C ALA A 18 14.15 -21.14 -25.44
N PRO A 19 12.97 -21.63 -24.99
CA PRO A 19 12.00 -20.71 -24.40
C PRO A 19 12.75 -19.98 -23.29
N ALA A 20 12.82 -18.65 -23.39
CA ALA A 20 13.23 -17.86 -22.25
C ALA A 20 12.28 -18.27 -21.13
N LEU A 21 12.78 -19.04 -20.16
CA LEU A 21 12.02 -19.32 -18.95
C LEU A 21 11.74 -17.95 -18.36
N ALA A 22 10.49 -17.48 -18.49
CA ALA A 22 10.07 -16.22 -17.91
C ALA A 22 10.46 -16.31 -16.43
N GLN A 23 11.38 -15.44 -16.01
CA GLN A 23 11.86 -15.44 -14.64
C GLN A 23 10.69 -15.06 -13.76
N GLN A 24 10.22 -16.01 -12.94
CA GLN A 24 9.16 -15.74 -11.99
C GLN A 24 9.61 -14.60 -11.07
N THR A 25 8.75 -13.59 -10.94
CA THR A 25 8.97 -12.46 -10.05
C THR A 25 8.39 -12.81 -8.68
N HIS A 26 9.22 -12.75 -7.66
CA HIS A 26 8.83 -12.96 -6.27
C HIS A 26 8.99 -11.64 -5.51
N LEU A 27 7.87 -11.11 -5.01
CA LEU A 27 7.83 -9.85 -4.28
C LEU A 27 7.53 -10.10 -2.81
N ARG A 28 8.14 -9.32 -1.92
CA ARG A 28 7.86 -9.28 -0.48
C ARG A 28 7.06 -8.04 -0.18
N MET A 29 5.85 -8.21 0.32
CA MET A 29 4.92 -7.12 0.61
C MET A 29 4.54 -7.11 2.07
N GLN A 30 4.52 -5.95 2.71
CA GLN A 30 4.05 -5.83 4.09
C GLN A 30 2.76 -5.00 4.17
N THR A 31 1.86 -5.41 5.06
CA THR A 31 0.71 -4.62 5.48
C THR A 31 0.63 -4.54 7.02
N HIS A 32 -0.02 -3.49 7.52
CA HIS A 32 -0.27 -3.30 8.95
C HIS A 32 -1.54 -3.99 9.45
N TYR A 33 -2.38 -4.52 8.54
CA TYR A 33 -3.60 -5.22 8.89
C TYR A 33 -3.31 -6.62 9.45
N GLY A 34 -4.09 -7.03 10.46
CA GLY A 34 -4.12 -8.41 10.93
C GLY A 34 -4.83 -9.34 9.93
N PRO A 35 -4.40 -10.59 9.75
CA PRO A 35 -4.96 -11.52 8.76
C PRO A 35 -6.44 -11.87 9.03
N GLU A 36 -6.90 -11.75 10.28
CA GLU A 36 -8.27 -12.00 10.68
C GLU A 36 -9.25 -10.87 10.31
N THR A 37 -8.73 -9.65 10.10
CA THR A 37 -9.52 -8.47 9.77
C THR A 37 -10.08 -8.55 8.35
N LEU A 38 -11.16 -7.82 8.06
CA LEU A 38 -11.68 -7.73 6.70
C LEU A 38 -10.60 -7.17 5.75
N SER A 39 -9.83 -6.18 6.20
CA SER A 39 -8.75 -5.60 5.40
C SER A 39 -7.62 -6.60 5.14
N GLY A 40 -7.24 -7.41 6.13
CA GLY A 40 -6.24 -8.48 5.95
C GLY A 40 -6.70 -9.57 4.97
N LYS A 41 -7.98 -9.95 5.00
CA LYS A 41 -8.54 -10.93 4.05
C LYS A 41 -8.53 -10.41 2.62
N ASN A 42 -8.93 -9.16 2.41
CA ASN A 42 -8.90 -8.51 1.10
C ASN A 42 -7.45 -8.29 0.61
N ALA A 43 -6.51 -8.02 1.50
CA ALA A 43 -5.07 -8.00 1.19
C ALA A 43 -4.56 -9.37 0.69
N ALA A 44 -4.99 -10.46 1.32
CA ALA A 44 -4.70 -11.81 0.83
C ALA A 44 -5.35 -12.07 -0.53
N GLN A 45 -6.61 -11.64 -0.72
CA GLN A 45 -7.31 -11.76 -2.00
C GLN A 45 -6.56 -11.01 -3.12
N PHE A 46 -6.03 -9.82 -2.86
CA PHE A 46 -5.22 -9.09 -3.83
C PHE A 46 -3.97 -9.90 -4.26
N VAL A 47 -3.30 -10.56 -3.31
CA VAL A 47 -2.15 -11.43 -3.62
C VAL A 47 -2.55 -12.61 -4.50
N ASP A 48 -3.66 -13.28 -4.15
CA ASP A 48 -4.21 -14.38 -4.94
C ASP A 48 -4.59 -13.91 -6.35
N ASP A 49 -5.23 -12.76 -6.47
CA ASP A 49 -5.64 -12.17 -7.76
C ASP A 49 -4.41 -11.84 -8.61
N VAL A 50 -3.35 -11.26 -8.06
CA VAL A 50 -2.10 -11.01 -8.79
C VAL A 50 -1.51 -12.32 -9.30
N GLN A 51 -1.46 -13.37 -8.48
CA GLN A 51 -0.93 -14.66 -8.89
C GLN A 51 -1.78 -15.29 -10.00
N VAL A 52 -3.11 -15.24 -9.90
CA VAL A 52 -4.02 -15.80 -10.92
C VAL A 52 -3.93 -14.99 -12.22
N MET A 53 -4.00 -13.66 -12.15
CA MET A 53 -4.00 -12.77 -13.31
C MET A 53 -2.66 -12.76 -14.04
N SER A 54 -1.55 -13.00 -13.32
CA SER A 54 -0.22 -13.17 -13.91
C SER A 54 0.06 -14.60 -14.38
N ASN A 55 -0.90 -15.53 -14.28
CA ASN A 55 -0.69 -16.95 -14.58
C ASN A 55 0.51 -17.56 -13.81
N GLY A 56 0.73 -17.09 -12.57
CA GLY A 56 1.82 -17.51 -11.71
C GLY A 56 3.19 -16.90 -12.04
N GLU A 57 3.28 -15.93 -12.95
CA GLU A 57 4.54 -15.22 -13.25
C GLU A 57 4.94 -14.27 -12.12
N ILE A 58 3.96 -13.75 -11.37
CA ILE A 58 4.19 -12.91 -10.19
C ILE A 58 3.60 -13.63 -8.98
N THR A 59 4.41 -13.80 -7.94
CA THR A 59 3.92 -14.21 -6.62
C THR A 59 4.34 -13.20 -5.58
N ILE A 60 3.52 -13.06 -4.53
CA ILE A 60 3.78 -12.13 -3.45
C ILE A 60 3.80 -12.89 -2.12
N GLU A 61 4.88 -12.78 -1.38
CA GLU A 61 4.93 -13.17 0.04
C GLU A 61 4.40 -11.99 0.87
N LEU A 62 3.26 -12.19 1.52
CA LEU A 62 2.58 -11.15 2.29
C LEU A 62 2.85 -11.28 3.79
N PHE A 63 3.47 -10.25 4.35
CA PHE A 63 3.72 -10.08 5.77
C PHE A 63 2.62 -9.23 6.40
N PHE A 64 1.85 -9.83 7.32
CA PHE A 64 0.79 -9.14 8.05
C PHE A 64 1.32 -8.44 9.30
N SER A 65 0.47 -7.57 9.87
CA SER A 65 0.67 -6.95 11.19
C SER A 65 2.05 -6.30 11.38
N SER A 66 2.59 -5.70 10.31
CA SER A 66 3.90 -5.03 10.34
C SER A 66 5.02 -5.91 10.92
N SER A 67 5.06 -7.19 10.52
CA SER A 67 5.94 -8.21 11.14
C SER A 67 7.42 -8.14 10.71
N VAL A 68 7.78 -7.37 9.68
CA VAL A 68 9.17 -7.19 9.22
C VAL A 68 9.76 -5.88 9.77
N VAL A 69 9.04 -4.77 9.64
CA VAL A 69 9.41 -3.43 10.16
C VAL A 69 8.18 -2.73 10.71
N ALA A 70 8.35 -1.69 11.55
CA ALA A 70 7.22 -0.92 12.06
C ALA A 70 6.41 -0.27 10.91
N SER A 71 5.12 -0.01 11.10
CA SER A 71 4.24 0.39 9.97
C SER A 71 4.74 1.64 9.27
N VAL A 72 5.24 2.62 10.03
CA VAL A 72 5.77 3.89 9.53
C VAL A 72 7.09 3.74 8.73
N GLU A 73 7.81 2.64 8.93
CA GLU A 73 9.09 2.34 8.27
C GLU A 73 8.91 1.54 6.97
N THR A 74 7.72 0.97 6.73
CA THR A 74 7.44 0.08 5.59
C THR A 74 7.81 0.70 4.24
N PHE A 75 7.47 1.98 4.03
CA PHE A 75 7.78 2.70 2.80
C PHE A 75 9.28 2.80 2.54
N ASP A 76 10.08 3.14 3.56
CA ASP A 76 11.54 3.21 3.43
C ASP A 76 12.17 1.82 3.29
N ALA A 77 11.59 0.81 3.95
CA ALA A 77 12.02 -0.57 3.76
C ALA A 77 11.78 -1.04 2.32
N ALA A 78 10.66 -0.66 1.70
CA ALA A 78 10.37 -0.94 0.30
C ALA A 78 11.33 -0.19 -0.64
N ALA A 79 11.48 1.13 -0.45
CA ALA A 79 12.35 1.96 -1.28
C ALA A 79 13.84 1.51 -1.24
N ASN A 80 14.28 0.94 -0.11
CA ASN A 80 15.65 0.44 0.06
C ASN A 80 15.81 -1.06 -0.22
N GLY A 81 14.77 -1.75 -0.69
CA GLY A 81 14.83 -3.16 -1.10
C GLY A 81 14.83 -4.19 0.04
N ILE A 82 14.55 -3.78 1.29
CA ILE A 82 14.30 -4.71 2.40
C ILE A 82 12.97 -5.44 2.17
N LEU A 83 11.96 -4.70 1.75
CA LEU A 83 10.72 -5.19 1.16
C LEU A 83 10.69 -4.77 -0.31
N ASP A 84 9.78 -5.33 -1.10
CA ASP A 84 9.57 -4.94 -2.49
C ASP A 84 8.29 -4.10 -2.64
N CYS A 85 7.35 -4.21 -1.70
CA CYS A 85 6.08 -3.48 -1.73
C CYS A 85 5.65 -3.01 -0.32
N ASP A 86 5.06 -1.82 -0.28
CA ASP A 86 4.39 -1.25 0.89
C ASP A 86 2.86 -1.25 0.64
N MET A 87 2.12 -2.01 1.46
CA MET A 87 0.65 -2.02 1.50
C MET A 87 0.13 -1.43 2.82
N THR A 88 0.76 -0.34 3.25
CA THR A 88 0.23 0.60 4.25
C THR A 88 -0.39 1.82 3.57
N GLY A 89 -0.86 2.80 4.36
CA GLY A 89 -1.47 4.02 3.84
C GLY A 89 -0.43 5.09 3.52
N GLY A 90 -0.54 5.72 2.34
CA GLY A 90 0.34 6.82 1.93
C GLY A 90 0.43 7.96 2.96
N ALA A 91 -0.64 8.22 3.72
CA ALA A 91 -0.69 9.22 4.79
C ALA A 91 0.42 9.06 5.86
N TYR A 92 0.98 7.86 6.03
CA TYR A 92 2.05 7.61 7.00
C TYR A 92 3.35 8.31 6.59
N GLN A 93 3.46 8.71 5.32
CA GLN A 93 4.62 9.38 4.75
C GLN A 93 4.51 10.92 4.79
N THR A 94 3.54 11.46 5.54
CA THR A 94 3.35 12.91 5.71
C THR A 94 4.53 13.63 6.37
N GLY A 95 5.37 12.89 7.10
CA GLY A 95 6.65 13.39 7.63
C GLY A 95 7.69 13.67 6.53
N LYS A 96 7.63 12.96 5.40
CA LYS A 96 8.50 13.17 4.23
C LYS A 96 7.99 14.32 3.36
N ASN A 97 6.70 14.26 3.02
CA ASN A 97 6.01 15.32 2.29
C ASN A 97 4.55 15.40 2.75
N PRO A 98 4.08 16.57 3.24
CA PRO A 98 2.69 16.74 3.65
C PRO A 98 1.64 16.37 2.59
N ALA A 99 1.99 16.43 1.30
CA ALA A 99 1.11 16.04 0.20
C ALA A 99 0.71 14.55 0.24
N PHE A 100 1.48 13.70 0.93
CA PHE A 100 1.13 12.29 1.10
C PHE A 100 -0.19 12.06 1.84
N GLN A 101 -0.69 13.05 2.59
CA GLN A 101 -2.03 12.98 3.18
C GLN A 101 -3.10 12.73 2.11
N PHE A 102 -2.91 13.32 0.92
CA PHE A 102 -3.91 13.30 -0.15
C PHE A 102 -3.89 12.01 -0.99
N VAL A 103 -3.05 11.04 -0.62
CA VAL A 103 -2.92 9.72 -1.27
C VAL A 103 -3.03 8.57 -0.24
N GLY A 104 -3.61 8.86 0.94
CA GLY A 104 -4.03 7.86 1.93
C GLY A 104 -5.41 8.17 2.52
N ASP A 105 -5.44 9.04 3.53
CA ASP A 105 -6.66 9.39 4.28
C ASP A 105 -7.05 10.86 4.06
N ILE A 106 -7.88 11.15 3.05
CA ILE A 106 -8.30 12.53 2.78
C ILE A 106 -9.41 12.95 3.77
N MET A 107 -9.00 13.39 4.96
CA MET A 107 -9.91 13.86 6.00
C MET A 107 -10.82 15.00 5.49
N GLY A 108 -12.13 14.73 5.41
CA GLY A 108 -13.13 15.68 4.94
C GLY A 108 -13.05 16.04 3.45
N GLY A 109 -12.34 15.24 2.64
CA GLY A 109 -12.14 15.53 1.21
C GLY A 109 -13.16 14.93 0.25
N TYR A 110 -14.02 14.04 0.72
CA TYR A 110 -15.03 13.35 -0.09
C TYR A 110 -16.26 12.96 0.75
N ASP A 111 -17.43 12.93 0.12
CA ASP A 111 -18.68 12.44 0.72
C ASP A 111 -18.78 10.93 0.63
N THR A 112 -18.26 10.36 -0.47
CA THR A 112 -18.30 8.92 -0.73
C THR A 112 -16.94 8.42 -1.22
N PRO A 113 -16.54 7.18 -0.86
CA PRO A 113 -15.34 6.53 -1.40
C PRO A 113 -15.19 6.62 -2.92
N TYR A 114 -16.30 6.60 -3.65
CA TYR A 114 -16.30 6.66 -5.12
C TYR A 114 -15.81 8.00 -5.67
N GLN A 115 -15.98 9.11 -4.94
CA GLN A 115 -15.44 10.41 -5.38
C GLN A 115 -13.91 10.40 -5.37
N GLN A 116 -13.31 9.80 -4.33
CA GLN A 116 -11.86 9.64 -4.23
C GLN A 116 -11.32 8.70 -5.30
N LEU A 117 -11.99 7.56 -5.54
CA LEU A 117 -11.61 6.64 -6.60
C LEU A 117 -11.75 7.28 -7.99
N GLY A 118 -12.83 8.02 -8.24
CA GLY A 118 -13.03 8.77 -9.48
C GLY A 118 -11.96 9.83 -9.69
N TRP A 119 -11.56 10.54 -8.64
CA TRP A 119 -10.43 11.47 -8.71
C TRP A 119 -9.11 10.76 -9.06
N LEU A 120 -8.82 9.63 -8.41
CA LEU A 120 -7.60 8.88 -8.68
C LEU A 120 -7.55 8.38 -10.13
N LEU A 121 -8.62 7.72 -10.58
CA LEU A 121 -8.65 7.02 -11.88
C LEU A 121 -8.88 7.97 -13.06
N GLU A 122 -9.76 8.95 -12.91
CA GLU A 122 -10.25 9.78 -14.03
C GLU A 122 -9.95 11.28 -13.82
N GLY A 123 -9.76 11.72 -12.58
CA GLY A 123 -9.55 13.12 -12.22
C GLY A 123 -8.09 13.58 -12.21
N GLY A 124 -7.16 12.77 -12.73
CA GLY A 124 -5.72 13.06 -12.75
C GLY A 124 -5.01 12.79 -11.41
N GLY A 125 -5.69 12.21 -10.42
CA GLY A 125 -5.11 11.92 -9.13
C GLY A 125 -3.92 10.95 -9.20
N MET A 126 -4.00 9.92 -10.05
CA MET A 126 -2.89 8.98 -10.26
C MET A 126 -1.63 9.69 -10.77
N GLU A 127 -1.74 10.59 -11.75
CA GLU A 127 -0.58 11.31 -12.30
C GLU A 127 0.12 12.18 -11.24
N VAL A 128 -0.67 12.86 -10.41
CA VAL A 128 -0.15 13.68 -9.31
C VAL A 128 0.48 12.80 -8.22
N ALA A 129 -0.15 11.67 -7.91
CA ALA A 129 0.39 10.70 -6.96
C ALA A 129 1.72 10.12 -7.45
N GLN A 130 1.86 9.69 -8.71
CA GLN A 130 3.13 9.18 -9.23
C GLN A 130 4.25 10.22 -9.15
N LYS A 131 3.97 11.48 -9.49
CA LYS A 131 4.98 12.56 -9.33
C LYS A 131 5.43 12.73 -7.87
N LEU A 132 4.62 12.33 -6.91
CA LEU A 132 4.96 12.34 -5.49
C LEU A 132 5.75 11.09 -5.08
N TYR A 133 5.26 9.89 -5.41
CA TYR A 133 5.88 8.60 -5.08
C TYR A 133 7.26 8.44 -5.74
N ASN A 134 7.38 8.78 -7.03
CA ASN A 134 8.58 8.55 -7.83
C ASN A 134 9.77 9.44 -7.39
N LYS A 135 9.56 10.42 -6.52
CA LYS A 135 10.65 11.19 -5.86
C LYS A 135 11.39 10.38 -4.80
N TYR A 136 10.84 9.25 -4.40
CA TYR A 136 11.34 8.37 -3.35
C TYR A 136 11.54 6.95 -3.84
N ASP A 137 11.79 6.77 -5.15
CA ASP A 137 12.01 5.46 -5.79
C ASP A 137 10.86 4.47 -5.58
N MET A 138 9.63 4.98 -5.45
CA MET A 138 8.40 4.20 -5.29
C MET A 138 7.44 4.50 -6.44
N GLU A 139 6.61 3.53 -6.81
CA GLU A 139 5.52 3.66 -7.79
C GLU A 139 4.20 3.28 -7.09
N LEU A 140 3.17 4.13 -7.19
CA LEU A 140 1.84 3.78 -6.67
C LEU A 140 1.18 2.77 -7.62
N VAL A 141 0.93 1.56 -7.13
CA VAL A 141 0.22 0.52 -7.89
C VAL A 141 -1.29 0.75 -7.89
N GLY A 142 -1.82 1.20 -6.75
CA GLY A 142 -3.25 1.41 -6.58
C GLY A 142 -3.56 1.93 -5.19
N TRP A 143 -4.82 2.34 -5.02
CA TRP A 143 -5.30 2.86 -3.75
C TRP A 143 -6.43 2.02 -3.22
N TRP A 144 -6.27 1.58 -1.98
CA TRP A 144 -7.38 1.11 -1.18
C TRP A 144 -8.22 2.27 -0.66
N VAL A 145 -9.51 2.30 -1.01
CA VAL A 145 -10.43 3.28 -0.44
C VAL A 145 -11.23 2.65 0.69
N VAL A 146 -10.87 2.98 1.93
CA VAL A 146 -11.69 2.64 3.10
C VAL A 146 -12.98 3.48 3.08
N GLY A 147 -14.06 2.88 3.56
CA GLY A 147 -15.31 3.61 3.77
C GLY A 147 -15.17 4.70 4.83
N GLN A 148 -16.30 5.23 5.29
CA GLN A 148 -16.29 6.12 6.44
C GLN A 148 -15.77 5.38 7.68
N GLU A 149 -14.80 5.97 8.37
CA GLU A 149 -14.28 5.45 9.63
C GLU A 149 -15.08 6.01 10.81
N ALA A 150 -15.20 5.21 11.86
CA ALA A 150 -15.89 5.60 13.09
C ALA A 150 -14.91 5.60 14.26
N MET A 151 -15.07 6.59 15.14
CA MET A 151 -14.30 6.64 16.38
C MET A 151 -14.75 5.52 17.32
N SER A 152 -13.79 4.76 17.83
CA SER A 152 -14.02 3.78 18.90
C SER A 152 -13.76 4.43 20.26
N SER A 153 -14.78 4.49 21.11
CA SER A 153 -14.69 5.14 22.43
C SER A 153 -15.38 4.31 23.52
N LYS A 154 -14.79 4.34 24.73
CA LYS A 154 -15.39 3.75 25.94
C LYS A 154 -16.61 4.52 26.46
N LYS A 155 -16.80 5.76 26.00
CA LYS A 155 -17.92 6.64 26.38
C LYS A 155 -18.58 7.22 25.14
N PRO A 156 -19.90 7.48 25.15
CA PRO A 156 -20.55 8.18 24.05
C PRO A 156 -19.89 9.54 23.78
N LEU A 157 -19.66 9.84 22.51
CA LEU A 157 -19.24 11.16 22.02
C LEU A 157 -20.43 11.74 21.24
N THR A 158 -21.01 12.82 21.74
CA THR A 158 -22.24 13.43 21.22
C THR A 158 -21.99 14.70 20.42
N GLY A 159 -20.80 15.26 20.51
CA GLY A 159 -20.37 16.40 19.71
C GLY A 159 -18.91 16.75 19.91
N VAL A 160 -18.47 17.80 19.22
CA VAL A 160 -17.07 18.26 19.22
C VAL A 160 -16.56 18.61 20.63
N ALA A 161 -17.43 19.12 21.51
CA ALA A 161 -17.05 19.45 22.89
C ALA A 161 -16.54 18.23 23.69
N ASP A 162 -17.03 17.03 23.38
CA ASP A 162 -16.62 15.79 24.05
C ASP A 162 -15.21 15.34 23.65
N LEU A 163 -14.62 15.96 22.61
CA LEU A 163 -13.25 15.68 22.18
C LEU A 163 -12.21 16.38 23.07
N ASN A 164 -12.59 17.38 23.85
CA ASN A 164 -11.63 18.12 24.67
C ASN A 164 -10.96 17.20 25.71
N GLU A 165 -9.63 17.15 25.67
CA GLU A 165 -8.79 16.24 26.46
C GLU A 165 -9.05 14.74 26.23
N TRP A 166 -9.86 14.37 25.23
CA TRP A 166 -10.12 12.98 24.89
C TRP A 166 -8.88 12.33 24.28
N LYS A 167 -8.43 11.24 24.89
CA LYS A 167 -7.29 10.45 24.43
C LYS A 167 -7.78 9.28 23.59
N PHE A 168 -7.21 9.13 22.40
CA PHE A 168 -7.49 8.01 21.51
C PHE A 168 -6.25 7.69 20.68
N ARG A 169 -6.20 6.49 20.11
CA ARG A 169 -5.13 6.12 19.18
C ARG A 169 -5.43 6.70 17.80
N SER A 170 -4.43 7.33 17.19
CA SER A 170 -4.50 7.87 15.82
C SER A 170 -3.31 7.37 14.99
N PRO A 171 -3.47 7.00 13.71
CA PRO A 171 -2.34 6.99 12.77
C PRO A 171 -1.63 8.35 12.70
N PRO A 172 -0.36 8.38 12.25
CA PRO A 172 0.30 9.64 11.93
C PRO A 172 -0.40 10.34 10.75
N GLY A 173 -0.46 11.68 10.76
CA GLY A 173 -0.97 12.46 9.62
C GLY A 173 -1.88 13.61 10.01
N MET A 174 -2.76 14.01 9.08
CA MET A 174 -3.67 15.13 9.28
C MET A 174 -4.75 14.84 10.32
N GLU A 175 -5.15 13.58 10.52
CA GLU A 175 -6.10 13.20 11.57
C GLU A 175 -5.59 13.68 12.94
N THR A 176 -4.38 13.28 13.34
CA THR A 176 -3.72 13.74 14.57
C THR A 176 -3.80 15.27 14.69
N LYS A 177 -3.41 16.01 13.65
CA LYS A 177 -3.40 17.48 13.65
C LYS A 177 -4.80 18.10 13.76
N ILE A 178 -5.81 17.50 13.11
CA ILE A 178 -7.19 17.97 13.17
C ILE A 178 -7.72 17.78 14.59
N PHE A 179 -7.57 16.58 15.15
CA PHE A 179 -8.11 16.28 16.47
C PHE A 179 -7.38 17.03 17.60
N GLU A 180 -6.06 17.27 17.49
CA GLU A 180 -5.35 18.18 18.39
C GLU A 180 -5.95 19.59 18.38
N LYS A 181 -6.28 20.12 17.20
CA LYS A 181 -6.94 21.44 17.06
C LYS A 181 -8.37 21.45 17.61
N LEU A 182 -9.04 20.30 17.66
CA LEU A 182 -10.35 20.13 18.29
C LEU A 182 -10.24 19.92 19.81
N GLY A 183 -9.03 19.92 20.39
CA GLY A 183 -8.78 19.79 21.83
C GLY A 183 -8.49 18.37 22.31
N ALA A 184 -8.53 17.38 21.42
CA ALA A 184 -8.19 16.00 21.76
C ALA A 184 -6.68 15.80 21.96
N LYS A 185 -6.33 14.61 22.48
CA LYS A 185 -4.96 14.15 22.72
C LYS A 185 -4.72 12.83 21.98
N PRO A 186 -4.65 12.85 20.64
CA PRO A 186 -4.30 11.66 19.87
C PRO A 186 -2.95 11.11 20.29
N VAL A 187 -2.83 9.78 20.33
CA VAL A 187 -1.58 9.07 20.59
C VAL A 187 -1.23 8.27 19.34
N VAL A 188 -0.09 8.60 18.72
CA VAL A 188 0.41 7.89 17.54
C VAL A 188 1.04 6.58 17.98
N MET A 189 0.51 5.47 17.49
CA MET A 189 1.00 4.11 17.76
C MET A 189 0.55 3.13 16.68
N ASP A 190 1.22 1.98 16.59
CA ASP A 190 0.88 0.96 15.60
C ASP A 190 -0.46 0.27 15.92
N PHE A 191 -1.14 -0.23 14.90
CA PHE A 191 -2.45 -0.91 15.06
C PHE A 191 -2.35 -2.12 15.99
N THR A 192 -1.23 -2.83 15.95
CA THR A 192 -0.94 -4.00 16.79
C THR A 192 -0.82 -3.67 18.28
N GLU A 193 -0.52 -2.40 18.61
CA GLU A 193 -0.36 -1.92 19.99
C GLU A 193 -1.68 -1.41 20.59
N VAL A 194 -2.73 -1.24 19.78
CA VAL A 194 -4.00 -0.67 20.22
C VAL A 194 -4.65 -1.51 21.32
N PHE A 195 -4.73 -2.83 21.13
CA PHE A 195 -5.43 -3.71 22.08
C PHE A 195 -4.76 -3.78 23.45
N THR A 196 -3.43 -3.61 23.53
CA THR A 196 -2.70 -3.59 24.79
C THR A 196 -2.72 -2.21 25.45
N ALA A 197 -2.93 -1.14 24.68
CA ALA A 197 -3.00 0.24 25.16
C ALA A 197 -4.39 0.68 25.65
N LEU A 198 -5.46 -0.03 25.26
CA LEU A 198 -6.85 0.24 25.66
C LEU A 198 -7.15 -0.25 27.08
#